data_AF-A0A2M7L6A1-F1
#
_entry.id   AF-A0A2M7L6A1-F1
#
_cell.length_a   1.000
_cell.length_b   1.000
_cell.length_c   1.000
_cell.angle_alpha   90.00
_cell.angle_beta   90.00
_cell.angle_gamma   90.00
#
_symmetry.space_group_name_H-M   'P 1'
#
loop_
_entity.id
_entity.type
_entity.pdbx_description
1 polymer ?
#
loop_
_entity_poly.entity_id
_entity_poly.type
_entity_poly.pdbx_seq_one_letter_code
_entity_poly.pdbx_strand_id
1 'polypeptide(L)'
;MNAGYLKEKCCGFWRNATPETRLVIGVLLPYSLCCLALAFKYDLFDEVTAAGVDYLSYGEKFNWWGYPLFFVATLPLLHWSGYSFLHAWKSLNDTGVLKKKGLRLSPAEAGELVDYIRRWRLVFCLPLALLLPLLLMSQDMKQINAVYQQPQQDGEAVAGYNEQMEYACDNADFFVKWLFDAWAKKHSDTSVCLKPAASDTAGNTSDTRIAQAATTMQFVNPPTSQLLLKNLLYGEQFALVFIGAWVLFQLILYPLLFALFNHLPYSRSHQLTIELDSQSPLKEFGLEHWNQVLNNIYWVLSLALIAPIASRLSQINPDDPSKGQELISVWIPILLLTPMIANITARQAHLPAVWQRLVTDKSLDPTKYHEQRLWPLDRNWSSKLGIIVAFALASAFLGVKIIKEIV
;
A
#
# COMPACT_ATOMS: atom_id res chain seq x y z
N MET A 1 1.01 2.65 37.67
CA MET A 1 0.32 1.70 36.75
C MET A 1 0.82 0.30 37.05
N ASN A 2 -0.07 -0.66 37.28
CA ASN A 2 0.29 -1.99 37.77
C ASN A 2 0.87 -2.86 36.63
N ALA A 3 2.11 -3.33 36.75
CA ALA A 3 2.80 -4.05 35.68
C ALA A 3 2.07 -5.34 35.23
N GLY A 4 1.31 -5.97 36.14
CA GLY A 4 0.46 -7.13 35.83
C GLY A 4 -0.70 -6.80 34.88
N TYR A 5 -1.33 -5.64 35.03
CA TYR A 5 -2.45 -5.20 34.19
C TYR A 5 -2.00 -4.88 32.76
N LEU A 6 -0.83 -4.24 32.61
CA LEU A 6 -0.21 -4.00 31.31
C LEU A 6 0.18 -5.31 30.63
N LYS A 7 0.76 -6.26 31.37
CA LYS A 7 1.13 -7.57 30.83
C LYS A 7 -0.08 -8.35 30.33
N GLU A 8 -1.17 -8.37 31.08
CA GLU A 8 -2.40 -9.08 30.70
C GLU A 8 -3.09 -8.44 29.48
N LYS A 9 -3.18 -7.11 29.44
CA LYS A 9 -3.74 -6.36 28.30
C LYS A 9 -2.86 -6.49 27.04
N CYS A 10 -1.54 -6.36 27.17
CA CYS A 10 -0.62 -6.45 26.04
C CYS A 10 -0.49 -7.89 25.52
N CYS A 11 -0.37 -8.89 26.40
CA CYS A 11 -0.33 -10.29 25.96
C CYS A 11 -1.69 -10.75 25.38
N GLY A 12 -2.81 -10.28 25.94
CA GLY A 12 -4.14 -10.52 25.39
C GLY A 12 -4.32 -9.88 24.01
N PHE A 13 -3.87 -8.64 23.85
CA PHE A 13 -3.85 -7.96 22.55
C PHE A 13 -3.02 -8.73 21.52
N TRP A 14 -1.78 -9.12 21.86
CA TRP A 14 -0.91 -9.85 20.95
C TRP A 14 -1.45 -11.23 20.56
N ARG A 15 -2.06 -11.97 21.49
CA ARG A 15 -2.68 -13.27 21.21
C ARG A 15 -3.88 -13.14 20.27
N ASN A 16 -4.65 -12.06 20.39
CA ASN A 16 -5.86 -11.83 19.59
C ASN A 16 -5.61 -11.00 18.32
N ALA A 17 -4.43 -10.39 18.18
CA ALA A 17 -4.05 -9.63 16.99
C ALA A 17 -3.95 -10.55 15.77
N THR A 18 -4.42 -10.05 14.62
CA THR A 18 -4.30 -10.78 13.36
C THR A 18 -2.84 -10.86 12.91
N PRO A 19 -2.46 -11.84 12.07
CA PRO A 19 -1.09 -11.94 11.55
C PRO A 19 -0.59 -10.63 10.92
N GLU A 20 -1.45 -9.91 10.23
CA GLU A 20 -1.15 -8.61 9.60
C GLU A 20 -0.89 -7.53 10.66
N THR A 21 -1.72 -7.45 11.70
CA THR A 21 -1.49 -6.54 12.83
C THR A 21 -0.18 -6.84 13.55
N ARG A 22 0.15 -8.13 13.72
CA ARG A 22 1.41 -8.57 14.31
C ARG A 22 2.62 -8.18 13.46
N LEU A 23 2.51 -8.31 12.14
CA LEU A 23 3.56 -7.89 11.20
C LEU A 23 3.80 -6.38 11.30
N VAL A 24 2.72 -5.58 11.25
CA VAL A 24 2.84 -4.11 11.29
C VAL A 24 3.40 -3.63 12.64
N ILE A 25 2.86 -4.10 13.76
CA ILE A 25 3.28 -3.63 15.11
C ILE A 25 4.62 -4.26 15.53
N GLY A 26 4.88 -5.51 15.15
CA GLY A 26 6.05 -6.28 15.62
C GLY A 26 7.27 -6.18 14.73
N VAL A 27 7.10 -5.80 13.46
CA VAL A 27 8.20 -5.74 12.49
C VAL A 27 8.29 -4.36 11.86
N LEU A 28 7.24 -3.90 11.19
CA LEU A 28 7.33 -2.67 10.38
C LEU A 28 7.46 -1.41 11.22
N LEU A 29 6.68 -1.28 12.30
CA LEU A 29 6.76 -0.12 13.17
C LEU A 29 8.11 -0.03 13.91
N PRO A 30 8.66 -1.11 14.51
CA PRO A 30 10.02 -1.11 15.04
C PRO A 30 11.07 -0.80 13.98
N TYR A 31 10.93 -1.37 12.78
CA TYR A 31 11.81 -1.10 11.65
C TYR A 31 11.83 0.40 11.30
N SER A 32 10.67 1.05 11.21
CA SER A 32 10.58 2.50 10.98
C SER A 32 11.16 3.35 12.08
N LEU A 33 10.94 2.97 13.34
CA LEU A 33 11.54 3.68 14.47
C LEU A 33 13.07 3.57 14.46
N CYS A 34 13.61 2.41 14.05
CA CYS A 34 15.04 2.24 13.84
C CYS A 34 15.55 3.12 12.68
N CYS A 35 14.87 3.16 11.53
CA CYS A 35 15.22 4.04 10.41
C CYS A 35 15.23 5.52 10.83
N LEU A 36 14.22 5.96 11.58
CA LEU A 36 14.13 7.33 12.10
C LEU A 36 15.30 7.65 13.05
N ALA A 37 15.62 6.75 13.99
CA ALA A 37 16.75 6.92 14.90
C ALA A 37 18.10 6.95 14.16
N LEU A 38 18.26 6.14 13.11
CA LEU A 38 19.45 6.17 12.26
C LEU A 38 19.54 7.46 11.44
N ALA A 39 18.42 7.99 10.95
CA ALA A 39 18.38 9.27 10.25
C ALA A 39 18.86 10.42 11.14
N PHE A 40 18.41 10.48 12.40
CA PHE A 40 18.91 11.44 13.39
C PHE A 40 20.40 11.24 13.69
N LYS A 41 20.86 9.99 13.82
CA LYS A 41 22.27 9.68 14.11
C LYS A 41 23.22 10.09 12.98
N TYR A 42 22.77 10.03 11.73
CA TYR A 42 23.59 10.33 10.55
C TYR A 42 23.40 11.75 10.00
N ASP A 43 22.68 12.60 10.72
CA ASP A 43 22.49 14.03 10.42
C ASP A 43 22.00 14.28 8.99
N LEU A 44 21.04 13.47 8.53
CA LEU A 44 20.49 13.53 7.17
C LEU A 44 19.36 14.56 7.01
N PHE A 45 19.19 15.43 8.00
CA PHE A 45 18.19 16.50 7.97
C PHE A 45 18.69 17.75 7.23
N ASP A 46 20.00 17.90 7.08
CA ASP A 46 20.63 19.00 6.35
C ASP A 46 20.84 18.63 4.87
N GLU A 47 20.78 19.62 3.98
CA GLU A 47 20.97 19.48 2.52
C GLU A 47 22.30 18.78 2.22
N VAL A 48 22.24 17.59 1.63
CA VAL A 48 23.43 16.93 1.08
C VAL A 48 23.68 17.54 -0.30
N THR A 49 24.38 18.68 -0.33
CA THR A 49 24.93 19.27 -1.56
C THR A 49 26.11 18.44 -2.05
N ALA A 50 25.81 17.28 -2.62
CA ALA A 50 26.78 16.44 -3.31
C ALA A 50 26.54 16.58 -4.83
N ALA A 51 27.51 17.20 -5.51
CA ALA A 51 27.63 17.24 -6.98
C ALA A 51 26.54 18.01 -7.78
N GLY A 52 26.01 19.11 -7.24
CA GLY A 52 25.15 20.02 -8.01
C GLY A 52 23.76 19.47 -8.35
N VAL A 53 23.34 18.39 -7.67
CA VAL A 53 21.98 17.86 -7.70
C VAL A 53 21.37 18.09 -6.32
N ASP A 54 20.37 18.97 -6.23
CA ASP A 54 19.62 19.22 -4.99
C ASP A 54 18.84 17.94 -4.62
N TYR A 55 19.42 17.14 -3.72
CA TYR A 55 18.72 16.01 -3.14
C TYR A 55 17.95 16.49 -1.91
N LEU A 56 16.62 16.40 -1.97
CA LEU A 56 15.77 16.68 -0.80
C LEU A 56 16.25 15.87 0.41
N SER A 57 16.53 16.55 1.52
CA SER A 57 17.00 15.96 2.77
C SER A 57 15.95 15.03 3.38
N TYR A 58 16.35 14.20 4.34
CA TYR A 58 15.41 13.31 5.04
C TYR A 58 14.28 14.10 5.70
N GLY A 59 14.55 15.31 6.20
CA GLY A 59 13.54 16.20 6.79
C GLY A 59 12.56 16.77 5.77
N GLU A 60 13.03 17.02 4.54
CA GLU A 60 12.23 17.59 3.46
C GLU A 60 11.28 16.58 2.82
N LYS A 61 11.59 15.28 2.95
CA LYS A 61 10.73 14.18 2.50
C LYS A 61 9.79 13.73 3.61
N PHE A 62 8.62 14.38 3.69
CA PHE A 62 7.52 14.00 4.61
C PHE A 62 7.24 12.50 4.64
N ASN A 63 7.36 11.83 3.50
CA ASN A 63 7.12 10.41 3.38
C ASN A 63 8.13 9.53 4.13
N TRP A 64 9.36 10.00 4.36
CA TRP A 64 10.45 9.23 4.97
C TRP A 64 10.43 9.25 6.50
N TRP A 65 10.17 10.39 7.12
CA TRP A 65 9.97 10.46 8.57
C TRP A 65 8.54 10.15 9.01
N GLY A 66 7.57 10.22 8.07
CA GLY A 66 6.17 9.89 8.30
C GLY A 66 5.85 8.39 8.35
N TYR A 67 6.78 7.50 8.00
CA TYR A 67 6.52 6.05 7.94
C TYR A 67 5.90 5.44 9.21
N PRO A 68 6.36 5.75 10.44
CA PRO A 68 5.72 5.24 11.65
C PRO A 68 4.23 5.59 11.72
N LEU A 69 3.87 6.83 11.37
CA LEU A 69 2.48 7.28 11.35
C LEU A 69 1.67 6.57 10.26
N PHE A 70 2.25 6.40 9.08
CA PHE A 70 1.59 5.69 8.00
C PHE A 70 1.33 4.22 8.34
N PHE A 71 2.29 3.51 8.93
CA PHE A 71 2.08 2.12 9.34
C PHE A 71 0.97 1.99 10.38
N VAL A 72 0.89 2.90 11.35
CA VAL A 72 -0.23 2.94 12.30
C VAL A 72 -1.56 3.21 11.57
N ALA A 73 -1.59 4.14 10.62
CA ALA A 73 -2.79 4.43 9.83
C ALA A 73 -3.21 3.26 8.91
N THR A 74 -2.29 2.38 8.51
CA THR A 74 -2.63 1.18 7.72
C THR A 74 -3.28 0.06 8.53
N LEU A 75 -3.14 0.05 9.86
CA LEU A 75 -3.71 -1.01 10.70
C LEU A 75 -5.25 -1.09 10.61
N PRO A 76 -6.00 0.02 10.77
CA PRO A 76 -7.43 0.02 10.48
C PRO A 76 -7.74 -0.46 9.07
N LEU A 77 -7.03 0.05 8.06
CA LEU A 77 -7.27 -0.34 6.66
C LEU A 77 -7.17 -1.86 6.48
N LEU A 78 -6.11 -2.49 6.97
CA LEU A 78 -5.91 -3.94 6.89
C LEU A 78 -6.99 -4.72 7.64
N HIS A 79 -7.37 -4.25 8.83
CA HIS A 79 -8.43 -4.89 9.61
C HIS A 79 -9.78 -4.84 8.91
N TRP A 80 -10.20 -3.65 8.45
CA TRP A 80 -11.52 -3.45 7.84
C TRP A 80 -11.63 -4.04 6.43
N SER A 81 -10.58 -3.93 5.61
CA SER A 81 -10.57 -4.48 4.25
C SER A 81 -10.40 -5.99 4.19
N GLY A 82 -9.81 -6.62 5.22
CA GLY A 82 -9.61 -8.06 5.28
C GLY A 82 -10.57 -8.76 6.22
N TYR A 83 -10.37 -8.54 7.53
CA TYR A 83 -11.06 -9.30 8.57
C TYR A 83 -12.55 -8.96 8.65
N SER A 84 -12.90 -7.67 8.63
CA SER A 84 -14.30 -7.26 8.73
C SER A 84 -15.14 -7.73 7.54
N PHE A 85 -14.59 -7.76 6.33
CA PHE A 85 -15.27 -8.36 5.17
C PHE A 85 -15.48 -9.87 5.33
N LEU A 86 -14.49 -10.63 5.80
CA LEU A 86 -14.65 -12.05 6.07
C LEU A 86 -15.70 -12.30 7.17
N HIS A 87 -15.75 -11.44 8.18
CA HIS A 87 -16.80 -11.48 9.20
C HIS A 87 -18.18 -11.15 8.61
N ALA A 88 -18.26 -10.17 7.70
CA ALA A 88 -19.49 -9.86 6.98
C ALA A 88 -19.98 -11.06 6.14
N TRP A 89 -19.07 -11.76 5.46
CA TRP A 89 -19.40 -13.02 4.76
C TRP A 89 -19.97 -14.09 5.68
N LYS A 90 -19.38 -14.26 6.87
CA LYS A 90 -19.91 -15.18 7.88
C LYS A 90 -21.32 -14.76 8.34
N SER A 91 -21.52 -13.46 8.56
CA SER A 91 -22.80 -12.92 9.05
C SER A 91 -23.96 -13.12 8.07
N LEU A 92 -23.71 -13.33 6.77
CA LEU A 92 -24.76 -13.62 5.79
C LEU A 92 -25.51 -14.91 6.13
N ASN A 93 -24.85 -15.88 6.78
CA ASN A 93 -25.54 -17.08 7.27
C ASN A 93 -26.39 -16.77 8.51
N ASP A 94 -25.87 -15.94 9.42
CA ASP A 94 -26.54 -15.58 10.67
C ASP A 94 -27.83 -14.78 10.40
N THR A 95 -27.80 -13.90 9.39
CA THR A 95 -28.99 -13.15 8.93
C THR A 95 -29.91 -13.99 8.04
N GLY A 96 -29.53 -15.22 7.69
CA GLY A 96 -30.32 -16.13 6.85
C GLY A 96 -30.35 -15.74 5.37
N VAL A 97 -29.48 -14.83 4.95
CA VAL A 97 -29.33 -14.41 3.56
C VAL A 97 -28.65 -15.49 2.73
N LEU A 98 -27.66 -16.18 3.31
CA LEU A 98 -26.98 -17.29 2.66
C LEU A 98 -27.79 -18.57 2.83
N LYS A 99 -28.15 -19.22 1.72
CA LYS A 99 -28.94 -20.45 1.74
C LYS A 99 -28.36 -21.56 0.87
N LYS A 100 -28.69 -22.79 1.23
CA LYS A 100 -28.43 -24.02 0.47
C LYS A 100 -29.78 -24.69 0.24
N LYS A 101 -30.23 -24.75 -1.02
CA LYS A 101 -31.57 -25.28 -1.38
C LYS A 101 -32.71 -24.67 -0.54
N GLY A 102 -32.64 -23.37 -0.24
CA GLY A 102 -33.64 -22.66 0.55
C GLY A 102 -33.53 -22.82 2.08
N LEU A 103 -32.57 -23.60 2.58
CA LEU A 103 -32.29 -23.77 4.01
C LEU A 103 -31.03 -23.00 4.43
N ARG A 104 -30.94 -22.61 5.71
CA ARG A 104 -29.71 -22.03 6.27
C ARG A 104 -28.58 -23.05 6.25
N LEU A 105 -27.34 -22.58 6.07
CA LEU A 105 -26.17 -23.45 6.12
C LEU A 105 -25.88 -23.82 7.58
N SER A 106 -25.33 -25.01 7.76
CA SER A 106 -24.70 -25.35 9.04
C SER A 106 -23.49 -24.44 9.32
N PRO A 107 -23.12 -24.21 10.59
CA PRO A 107 -21.95 -23.40 10.93
C PRO A 107 -20.64 -23.90 10.28
N ALA A 108 -20.51 -25.21 10.07
CA ALA A 108 -19.36 -25.81 9.40
C ALA A 108 -19.29 -25.41 7.92
N GLU A 109 -20.40 -25.56 7.18
CA GLU A 109 -20.46 -25.19 5.75
C GLU A 109 -20.25 -23.68 5.53
N ALA A 110 -20.79 -22.85 6.43
CA ALA A 110 -20.53 -21.41 6.40
C ALA A 110 -19.04 -21.10 6.64
N GLY A 111 -18.39 -21.83 7.56
CA GLY A 111 -16.96 -21.74 7.78
C GLY A 111 -16.13 -22.12 6.56
N GLU A 112 -16.50 -23.21 5.86
CA GLU A 112 -15.84 -23.65 4.63
C GLU A 112 -15.96 -22.62 3.50
N LEU A 113 -17.12 -21.97 3.35
CA LEU A 113 -17.30 -20.89 2.39
C LEU A 113 -16.38 -19.70 2.72
N VAL A 114 -16.34 -19.27 3.98
CA VAL A 114 -15.48 -18.16 4.41
C VAL A 114 -14.01 -18.49 4.16
N ASP A 115 -13.61 -19.74 4.42
CA ASP A 115 -12.26 -20.22 4.14
C ASP A 115 -11.95 -20.27 2.64
N TYR A 116 -12.91 -20.66 1.81
CA TYR A 116 -12.80 -20.59 0.35
C TYR A 116 -12.58 -19.14 -0.09
N ILE A 117 -13.40 -18.19 0.36
CA ILE A 117 -13.29 -16.77 0.04
C ILE A 117 -11.94 -16.19 0.54
N ARG A 118 -11.49 -16.59 1.74
CA ARG A 118 -10.19 -16.20 2.28
C ARG A 118 -9.04 -16.66 1.38
N ARG A 119 -9.13 -17.82 0.72
CA ARG A 119 -8.08 -18.30 -0.21
C ARG A 119 -7.95 -17.40 -1.43
N TRP A 120 -9.05 -16.81 -1.93
CA TRP A 120 -8.97 -15.86 -3.05
C TRP A 120 -8.11 -14.64 -2.73
N ARG A 121 -8.12 -14.19 -1.46
CA ARG A 121 -7.21 -13.14 -0.98
C ARG A 121 -5.74 -13.52 -1.21
N LEU A 122 -5.36 -14.75 -0.87
CA LEU A 122 -3.97 -15.21 -1.01
C LEU A 122 -3.60 -15.47 -2.47
N VAL A 123 -4.50 -16.05 -3.26
CA VAL A 123 -4.22 -16.44 -4.65
C VAL A 123 -4.19 -15.23 -5.59
N PHE A 124 -5.07 -14.24 -5.38
CA PHE A 124 -5.21 -13.11 -6.30
C PHE A 124 -4.60 -11.82 -5.76
N CYS A 125 -4.89 -11.44 -4.52
CA CYS A 125 -4.38 -10.17 -4.00
C CYS A 125 -2.86 -10.23 -3.77
N LEU A 126 -2.28 -11.39 -3.44
CA LEU A 126 -0.88 -11.45 -2.99
C LEU A 126 0.09 -11.26 -4.14
N PRO A 127 -0.06 -12.00 -5.25
CA PRO A 127 0.82 -11.80 -6.39
C PRO A 127 0.69 -10.39 -6.96
N LEU A 128 -0.54 -9.86 -7.06
CA LEU A 128 -0.79 -8.52 -7.58
C LEU A 128 -0.21 -7.43 -6.66
N ALA A 129 -0.38 -7.57 -5.33
CA ALA A 129 0.19 -6.65 -4.37
C ALA A 129 1.72 -6.68 -4.33
N LEU A 130 2.35 -7.82 -4.64
CA LEU A 130 3.81 -7.92 -4.79
C LEU A 130 4.32 -7.33 -6.11
N LEU A 131 3.59 -7.55 -7.21
CA LEU A 131 4.00 -7.07 -8.53
C LEU A 131 3.98 -5.54 -8.62
N LEU A 132 3.00 -4.88 -8.03
CA LEU A 132 2.87 -3.43 -8.10
C LEU A 132 4.10 -2.65 -7.55
N PRO A 133 4.57 -2.87 -6.30
CA PRO A 133 5.75 -2.19 -5.80
C PRO A 133 7.01 -2.55 -6.59
N LEU A 134 7.15 -3.79 -7.05
CA LEU A 134 8.27 -4.18 -7.92
C LEU A 134 8.28 -3.37 -9.22
N LEU A 135 7.12 -3.22 -9.87
CA LEU A 135 6.99 -2.42 -11.09
C LEU A 135 7.31 -0.96 -10.82
N LEU A 136 6.75 -0.36 -9.76
CA LEU A 136 7.01 1.03 -9.40
C LEU A 136 8.49 1.29 -9.11
N MET A 137 9.09 0.47 -8.25
CA MET A 137 10.50 0.63 -7.89
C MET A 137 11.44 0.34 -9.06
N SER A 138 11.08 -0.58 -9.97
CA SER A 138 11.87 -0.81 -11.19
C SER A 138 11.88 0.41 -12.12
N GLN A 139 10.79 1.18 -12.16
CA GLN A 139 10.70 2.40 -12.94
C GLN A 139 11.49 3.54 -12.29
N ASP A 140 11.35 3.70 -10.97
CA ASP A 140 12.13 4.68 -10.20
C ASP A 140 13.64 4.39 -10.35
N MET A 141 14.05 3.12 -10.27
CA MET A 141 15.45 2.73 -10.45
C MET A 141 15.98 3.04 -11.85
N LYS A 142 15.16 2.88 -12.89
CA LYS A 142 15.54 3.28 -14.27
C LYS A 142 15.74 4.79 -14.41
N GLN A 143 14.89 5.60 -13.77
CA GLN A 143 15.05 7.05 -13.78
C GLN A 143 16.30 7.49 -13.01
N ILE A 144 16.53 6.89 -11.84
CA ILE A 144 17.73 7.12 -11.04
C ILE A 144 18.99 6.75 -11.85
N ASN A 145 19.00 5.59 -12.51
CA ASN A 145 20.11 5.17 -13.35
C ASN A 145 20.33 6.09 -14.56
N ALA A 146 19.27 6.62 -15.17
CA ALA A 146 19.37 7.57 -16.27
C ALA A 146 20.00 8.91 -15.83
N VAL A 147 19.70 9.37 -14.60
CA VAL A 147 20.36 10.55 -14.00
C VAL A 147 21.84 10.27 -13.73
N TYR A 148 22.19 9.08 -13.23
CA TYR A 148 23.59 8.69 -13.02
C TYR A 148 24.35 8.35 -14.31
N GLN A 149 23.67 8.24 -15.45
CA GLN A 149 24.26 8.01 -16.78
C GLN A 149 24.43 9.29 -17.59
N GLN A 150 23.96 10.46 -17.11
CA GLN A 150 24.24 11.71 -17.80
C GLN A 150 25.75 12.01 -17.69
N PRO A 151 26.48 12.10 -18.82
CA PRO A 151 27.84 12.61 -18.80
C PRO A 151 27.76 14.05 -18.32
N GLN A 152 28.53 14.40 -17.28
CA GLN A 152 28.68 15.79 -16.86
C GLN A 152 29.03 16.63 -18.09
N GLN A 153 28.14 17.55 -18.45
CA GLN A 153 28.43 18.61 -19.41
C GLN A 153 29.46 19.52 -18.76
N ASP A 154 30.75 19.18 -18.85
CA ASP A 154 31.91 20.09 -18.73
C ASP A 154 33.25 19.37 -19.02
N GLY A 155 33.29 18.51 -20.03
CA GLY A 155 34.54 18.09 -20.68
C GLY A 155 35.44 17.08 -19.94
N GLU A 156 35.16 16.73 -18.69
CA GLU A 156 35.82 15.63 -17.99
C GLU A 156 34.88 14.42 -17.86
N ALA A 157 35.23 13.32 -18.54
CA ALA A 157 34.50 12.06 -18.44
C ALA A 157 34.72 11.42 -17.07
N VAL A 158 33.88 11.79 -16.10
CA VAL A 158 33.75 11.01 -14.87
C VAL A 158 32.93 9.76 -15.22
N ALA A 159 33.56 8.58 -15.22
CA ALA A 159 32.87 7.29 -15.27
C ALA A 159 31.69 7.32 -14.29
N GLY A 160 30.48 7.14 -14.82
CA GLY A 160 29.26 7.26 -14.03
C GLY A 160 29.27 6.28 -12.86
N TYR A 161 28.53 6.61 -11.79
CA TYR A 161 28.39 5.75 -10.59
C TYR A 161 28.06 4.28 -10.94
N ASN A 162 27.33 4.06 -12.04
CA ASN A 162 26.98 2.72 -12.52
C ASN A 162 28.18 1.94 -13.09
N GLU A 163 29.11 2.56 -13.80
CA GLU A 163 30.33 1.89 -14.27
C GLU A 163 31.23 1.49 -13.10
N GLN A 164 31.25 2.30 -12.04
CA GLN A 164 31.97 2.00 -10.79
C GLN A 164 31.30 0.85 -10.01
N MET A 165 29.96 0.83 -9.96
CA MET A 165 29.19 -0.25 -9.33
C MET A 165 29.27 -1.56 -10.11
N GLU A 166 29.24 -1.51 -11.44
CA GLU A 166 29.36 -2.68 -12.31
C GLU A 166 30.75 -3.31 -12.18
N TYR A 167 31.81 -2.48 -12.20
CA TYR A 167 33.17 -2.93 -11.92
C TYR A 167 33.36 -3.48 -10.50
N ALA A 168 32.68 -2.90 -9.50
CA ALA A 168 32.74 -3.40 -8.12
C ALA A 168 31.98 -4.72 -7.93
N CYS A 169 30.86 -4.91 -8.62
CA CYS A 169 30.13 -6.17 -8.65
C CYS A 169 30.95 -7.29 -9.32
N ASP A 170 31.72 -6.95 -10.36
CA ASP A 170 32.56 -7.91 -11.08
C ASP A 170 33.90 -8.18 -10.38
N ASN A 171 34.29 -7.36 -9.40
CA ASN A 171 35.59 -7.44 -8.76
C ASN A 171 35.48 -7.30 -7.23
N ALA A 172 35.28 -8.42 -6.54
CA ALA A 172 35.02 -8.47 -5.10
C ALA A 172 36.12 -7.81 -4.25
N ASP A 173 37.39 -7.91 -4.66
CA ASP A 173 38.52 -7.26 -3.97
C ASP A 173 38.45 -5.74 -4.10
N PHE A 174 37.96 -5.23 -5.23
CA PHE A 174 37.71 -3.81 -5.42
C PHE A 174 36.53 -3.33 -4.56
N PHE A 175 35.43 -4.10 -4.48
CA PHE A 175 34.29 -3.75 -3.64
C PHE A 175 34.65 -3.69 -2.15
N VAL A 176 35.42 -4.68 -1.66
CA VAL A 176 35.88 -4.72 -0.26
C VAL A 176 36.85 -3.58 0.03
N LYS A 177 37.79 -3.30 -0.86
CA LYS A 177 38.74 -2.19 -0.71
C LYS A 177 38.05 -0.82 -0.80
N TRP A 178 37.09 -0.66 -1.70
CA TRP A 178 36.26 0.54 -1.84
C TRP A 178 35.43 0.81 -0.58
N LEU A 179 34.82 -0.22 0.00
CA LEU A 179 34.10 -0.15 1.28
C LEU A 179 35.03 0.22 2.45
N PHE A 180 36.22 -0.39 2.51
CA PHE A 180 37.19 -0.15 3.59
C PHE A 180 37.84 1.24 3.49
N ASP A 181 38.21 1.69 2.29
CA ASP A 181 38.81 3.01 2.08
C ASP A 181 37.79 4.13 2.33
N ALA A 182 36.52 3.94 1.95
CA ALA A 182 35.44 4.86 2.28
C ALA A 182 35.18 4.94 3.79
N TRP A 183 35.27 3.80 4.49
CA TRP A 183 35.14 3.73 5.95
C TRP A 183 36.32 4.40 6.67
N ALA A 184 37.55 4.11 6.25
CA ALA A 184 38.79 4.65 6.82
C ALA A 184 38.85 6.18 6.66
N LYS A 185 38.51 6.71 5.48
CA LYS A 185 38.51 8.15 5.20
C LYS A 185 37.48 8.94 6.03
N LYS A 186 36.40 8.29 6.47
CA LYS A 186 35.39 8.88 7.38
C LYS A 186 35.80 8.87 8.85
N HIS A 187 36.78 8.05 9.23
CA HIS A 187 37.19 7.84 10.63
C HIS A 187 38.66 8.22 10.91
N SER A 188 39.36 8.77 9.93
CA SER A 188 40.70 9.32 10.08
C SER A 188 40.71 10.81 9.69
N ASP A 189 41.16 11.69 10.59
CA ASP A 189 41.42 13.12 10.31
C ASP A 189 42.54 13.34 9.27
N THR A 190 43.19 12.27 8.82
CA THR A 190 44.21 12.31 7.78
C THR A 190 43.58 12.12 6.41
N SER A 191 43.70 13.14 5.56
CA SER A 191 43.54 13.01 4.12
C SER A 191 44.54 11.97 3.62
N VAL A 192 44.06 10.75 3.35
CA VAL A 192 44.86 9.73 2.69
C VAL A 192 45.01 10.14 1.22
N CYS A 193 46.05 10.92 0.92
CA CYS A 193 46.54 11.08 -0.44
C CYS A 193 47.25 9.80 -0.84
N LEU A 194 46.61 8.98 -1.66
CA LEU A 194 47.29 7.89 -2.35
C LEU A 194 48.27 8.53 -3.35
N LYS A 195 49.57 8.42 -3.08
CA LYS A 195 50.61 8.66 -4.09
C LYS A 195 50.46 7.59 -5.18
N PRO A 196 50.52 7.96 -6.47
CA PRO A 196 50.50 6.96 -7.53
C PRO A 196 51.73 6.05 -7.36
N ALA A 197 51.50 4.74 -7.33
CA ALA A 197 52.57 3.78 -7.49
C ALA A 197 53.06 3.92 -8.93
N ALA A 198 54.31 4.37 -9.09
CA ALA A 198 54.99 4.28 -10.36
C ALA A 198 55.14 2.80 -10.71
N SER A 199 54.49 2.34 -11.78
CA SER A 199 54.97 1.18 -12.51
C SER A 199 54.79 1.40 -14.00
N ASP A 200 55.94 1.39 -14.66
CA ASP A 200 56.13 1.31 -16.09
C ASP A 200 55.36 0.16 -16.76
N THR A 201 55.32 0.25 -18.09
CA THR A 201 54.99 -0.78 -19.10
C THR A 201 53.51 -1.01 -19.46
N ALA A 202 53.15 -0.34 -20.56
CA ALA A 202 52.33 -0.75 -21.69
C ALA A 202 51.59 -2.11 -21.64
N GLY A 203 50.27 -2.06 -21.91
CA GLY A 203 49.55 -3.17 -22.53
C GLY A 203 48.14 -3.47 -22.03
N ASN A 204 47.18 -2.53 -22.14
CA ASN A 204 45.76 -2.74 -22.48
C ASN A 204 44.97 -1.46 -22.15
N THR A 205 44.37 -0.85 -23.17
CA THR A 205 43.93 0.54 -23.20
C THR A 205 42.54 0.82 -22.59
N SER A 206 41.80 -0.20 -22.15
CA SER A 206 40.58 -0.02 -21.34
C SER A 206 40.88 0.00 -19.84
N ASP A 207 41.61 -1.00 -19.36
CA ASP A 207 41.74 -1.26 -17.91
C ASP A 207 42.70 -0.28 -17.23
N THR A 208 43.72 0.18 -17.94
CA THR A 208 44.63 1.24 -17.46
C THR A 208 43.97 2.62 -17.44
N ARG A 209 43.03 2.89 -18.36
CA ARG A 209 42.22 4.11 -18.34
C ARG A 209 41.20 4.10 -17.21
N ILE A 210 40.57 2.97 -16.94
CA ILE A 210 39.63 2.79 -15.82
C ILE A 210 40.38 2.85 -14.48
N ALA A 211 41.57 2.26 -14.39
CA ALA A 211 42.42 2.34 -13.19
C ALA A 211 42.98 3.76 -12.95
N GLN A 212 43.40 4.47 -14.01
CA GLN A 212 43.80 5.88 -13.89
C GLN A 212 42.62 6.77 -13.52
N ALA A 213 41.46 6.59 -14.16
CA ALA A 213 40.23 7.29 -13.83
C ALA A 213 39.80 7.03 -12.38
N ALA A 214 39.90 5.79 -11.89
CA ALA A 214 39.65 5.43 -10.50
C ALA A 214 40.64 6.09 -9.52
N THR A 215 41.85 6.47 -9.95
CA THR A 215 42.84 7.17 -9.10
C THR A 215 42.75 8.70 -9.14
N THR A 216 42.23 9.31 -10.21
CA THR A 216 42.02 10.77 -10.33
C THR A 216 40.59 11.21 -10.00
N MET A 217 39.63 10.29 -9.91
CA MET A 217 38.27 10.59 -9.47
C MET A 217 38.27 11.03 -8.01
N GLN A 218 37.90 12.28 -7.75
CA GLN A 218 37.38 12.67 -6.45
C GLN A 218 36.08 11.90 -6.23
N PHE A 219 36.19 10.75 -5.56
CA PHE A 219 35.04 9.98 -5.11
C PHE A 219 34.17 10.86 -4.22
N VAL A 220 33.04 11.31 -4.75
CA VAL A 220 31.89 11.70 -3.94
C VAL A 220 31.24 10.38 -3.51
N ASN A 221 31.91 9.66 -2.60
CA ASN A 221 31.31 8.50 -1.96
C ASN A 221 30.19 9.04 -1.06
N PRO A 222 28.90 8.79 -1.34
CA PRO A 222 27.94 8.86 -0.25
C PRO A 222 28.45 7.87 0.81
N PRO A 223 28.71 8.30 2.06
CA PRO A 223 29.18 7.42 3.11
C PRO A 223 28.39 6.10 3.09
N THR A 224 29.03 4.94 3.17
CA THR A 224 28.38 3.61 3.13
C THR A 224 27.15 3.52 4.05
N SER A 225 27.16 4.26 5.16
CA SER A 225 26.03 4.43 6.09
C SER A 225 24.80 5.11 5.47
N GLN A 226 24.98 6.08 4.58
CA GLN A 226 23.91 6.75 3.83
C GLN A 226 23.30 5.83 2.77
N LEU A 227 24.13 5.03 2.08
CA LEU A 227 23.64 4.03 1.12
C LEU A 227 22.83 2.92 1.83
N LEU A 228 23.33 2.43 2.97
CA LEU A 228 22.62 1.46 3.81
C LEU A 228 21.27 2.04 4.27
N LEU A 229 21.25 3.26 4.81
CA LEU A 229 20.00 3.88 5.25
C LEU A 229 19.03 4.11 4.08
N LYS A 230 19.52 4.58 2.94
CA LYS A 230 18.72 4.75 1.72
C LYS A 230 18.04 3.44 1.32
N ASN A 231 18.77 2.33 1.32
CA ASN A 231 18.19 1.00 1.05
C ASN A 231 17.14 0.60 2.10
N LEU A 232 17.37 0.93 3.38
CA LEU A 232 16.39 0.66 4.43
C LEU A 232 15.09 1.46 4.20
N LEU A 233 15.19 2.75 3.85
CA LEU A 233 14.04 3.60 3.54
C LEU A 233 13.28 3.14 2.29
N TYR A 234 13.99 2.67 1.25
CA TYR A 234 13.35 2.02 0.10
C TYR A 234 12.63 0.72 0.49
N GLY A 235 13.16 -0.02 1.46
CA GLY A 235 12.45 -1.17 2.07
C GLY A 235 11.13 -0.76 2.74
N GLU A 236 11.09 0.38 3.44
CA GLU A 236 9.85 0.93 4.02
C GLU A 236 8.86 1.33 2.94
N GLN A 237 9.34 2.01 1.90
CA GLN A 237 8.53 2.39 0.75
C GLN A 237 7.93 1.16 0.08
N PHE A 238 8.72 0.10 -0.14
CA PHE A 238 8.24 -1.17 -0.68
C PHE A 238 7.12 -1.75 0.19
N ALA A 239 7.35 -1.86 1.50
CA ALA A 239 6.39 -2.42 2.44
C ALA A 239 5.08 -1.63 2.48
N LEU A 240 5.17 -0.29 2.46
CA LEU A 240 4.00 0.59 2.48
C LEU A 240 3.18 0.46 1.19
N VAL A 241 3.85 0.48 0.02
CA VAL A 241 3.19 0.30 -1.27
C VAL A 241 2.57 -1.09 -1.38
N PHE A 242 3.26 -2.13 -0.93
CA PHE A 242 2.73 -3.48 -0.86
C PHE A 242 1.45 -3.55 -0.02
N ILE A 243 1.46 -2.98 1.20
CA ILE A 243 0.29 -2.94 2.08
C ILE A 243 -0.86 -2.17 1.45
N GLY A 244 -0.57 -1.01 0.84
CA GLY A 244 -1.56 -0.21 0.12
C GLY A 244 -2.21 -1.00 -1.03
N ALA A 245 -1.39 -1.67 -1.85
CA ALA A 245 -1.85 -2.52 -2.93
C ALA A 245 -2.69 -3.71 -2.44
N TRP A 246 -2.25 -4.33 -1.34
CA TRP A 246 -2.94 -5.45 -0.70
C TRP A 246 -4.33 -5.05 -0.20
N VAL A 247 -4.46 -3.89 0.45
CA VAL A 247 -5.76 -3.31 0.85
C VAL A 247 -6.60 -2.99 -0.39
N LEU A 248 -6.03 -2.33 -1.40
CA LEU A 248 -6.70 -1.99 -2.65
C LEU A 248 -7.35 -3.21 -3.30
N PHE A 249 -6.58 -4.28 -3.51
CA PHE A 249 -7.11 -5.47 -4.15
C PHE A 249 -8.16 -6.20 -3.30
N GLN A 250 -8.11 -6.10 -1.97
CA GLN A 250 -9.16 -6.66 -1.11
C GLN A 250 -10.47 -5.88 -1.21
N LEU A 251 -10.38 -4.55 -1.20
CA LEU A 251 -11.55 -3.67 -1.35
C LEU A 251 -12.25 -3.86 -2.70
N ILE A 252 -11.52 -4.29 -3.72
CA ILE A 252 -12.07 -4.66 -5.02
C ILE A 252 -12.60 -6.10 -5.00
N LEU A 253 -11.81 -7.06 -4.50
CA LEU A 253 -12.11 -8.48 -4.58
C LEU A 253 -13.38 -8.87 -3.80
N TYR A 254 -13.52 -8.46 -2.54
CA TYR A 254 -14.63 -8.93 -1.71
C TYR A 254 -16.01 -8.49 -2.23
N PRO A 255 -16.22 -7.22 -2.62
CA PRO A 255 -17.46 -6.81 -3.28
C PRO A 255 -17.70 -7.52 -4.62
N LEU A 256 -16.66 -7.77 -5.42
CA LEU A 256 -16.80 -8.51 -6.67
C LEU A 256 -17.20 -9.96 -6.44
N LEU A 257 -16.62 -10.64 -5.45
CA LEU A 257 -17.01 -12.01 -5.09
C LEU A 257 -18.47 -12.06 -4.60
N PHE A 258 -18.95 -10.99 -3.95
CA PHE A 258 -20.35 -10.88 -3.55
C PHE A 258 -21.26 -10.69 -4.78
N ALA A 259 -20.91 -9.79 -5.69
CA ALA A 259 -21.66 -9.57 -6.92
C ALA A 259 -21.70 -10.79 -7.84
N LEU A 260 -20.61 -11.54 -7.90
CA LEU A 260 -20.46 -12.72 -8.76
C LEU A 260 -20.75 -14.02 -8.03
N PHE A 261 -21.33 -13.98 -6.82
CA PHE A 261 -21.44 -15.13 -5.94
C PHE A 261 -22.09 -16.35 -6.61
N ASN A 262 -23.20 -16.16 -7.33
CA ASN A 262 -23.92 -17.24 -8.04
C ASN A 262 -23.11 -17.86 -9.20
N HIS A 263 -22.05 -17.17 -9.65
CA HIS A 263 -21.15 -17.64 -10.70
C HIS A 263 -19.89 -18.32 -10.15
N LEU A 264 -19.64 -18.24 -8.85
CA LEU A 264 -18.48 -18.87 -8.24
C LEU A 264 -18.56 -20.40 -8.32
N PRO A 265 -17.46 -21.11 -8.66
CA PRO A 265 -17.43 -22.57 -8.72
C PRO A 265 -17.90 -23.24 -7.43
N TYR A 266 -17.50 -22.69 -6.27
CA TYR A 266 -17.90 -23.20 -4.96
C TYR A 266 -19.41 -23.08 -4.73
N SER A 267 -19.99 -21.92 -5.04
CA SER A 267 -21.42 -21.66 -4.89
C SER A 267 -22.26 -22.61 -5.75
N ARG A 268 -21.86 -22.81 -7.02
CA ARG A 268 -22.55 -23.72 -7.95
C ARG A 268 -22.48 -25.19 -7.53
N SER A 269 -21.29 -25.66 -7.15
CA SER A 269 -21.10 -27.06 -6.75
C SER A 269 -21.86 -27.41 -5.46
N HIS A 270 -21.97 -26.46 -4.53
CA HIS A 270 -22.65 -26.66 -3.24
C HIS A 270 -24.11 -26.20 -3.24
N GLN A 271 -24.61 -25.69 -4.38
CA GLN A 271 -25.96 -25.16 -4.57
C GLN A 271 -26.32 -24.06 -3.56
N LEU A 272 -25.36 -23.17 -3.35
CA LEU A 272 -25.51 -22.01 -2.48
C LEU A 272 -26.14 -20.86 -3.27
N THR A 273 -26.98 -20.08 -2.59
CA THR A 273 -27.63 -18.90 -3.14
C THR A 273 -27.63 -17.78 -2.12
N ILE A 274 -27.57 -16.55 -2.63
CA ILE A 274 -27.87 -15.36 -1.83
C ILE A 274 -29.35 -15.04 -2.01
N GLU A 275 -30.04 -14.96 -0.89
CA GLU A 275 -31.46 -14.71 -0.78
C GLU A 275 -31.70 -13.52 0.15
N LEU A 276 -31.90 -12.34 -0.45
CA LEU A 276 -32.13 -11.12 0.31
C LEU A 276 -33.42 -11.21 1.16
N ASP A 277 -33.34 -10.73 2.40
CA ASP A 277 -34.46 -10.76 3.36
C ASP A 277 -35.32 -9.50 3.30
N SER A 278 -36.43 -9.55 2.58
CA SER A 278 -37.38 -8.43 2.49
C SER A 278 -38.08 -8.08 3.81
N GLN A 279 -37.97 -8.94 4.83
CA GLN A 279 -38.55 -8.74 6.15
C GLN A 279 -37.53 -8.20 7.16
N SER A 280 -36.32 -7.87 6.73
CA SER A 280 -35.27 -7.35 7.61
C SER A 280 -35.77 -6.16 8.44
N PRO A 281 -35.60 -6.19 9.77
CA PRO A 281 -36.06 -5.13 10.67
C PRO A 281 -35.27 -3.82 10.48
N LEU A 282 -34.04 -3.92 9.97
CA LEU A 282 -33.17 -2.78 9.74
C LEU A 282 -33.31 -2.21 8.32
N LYS A 283 -34.22 -2.76 7.51
CA LYS A 283 -34.56 -2.30 6.16
C LYS A 283 -33.37 -2.36 5.20
N GLU A 284 -32.53 -3.38 5.35
CA GLU A 284 -31.27 -3.55 4.62
C GLU A 284 -31.12 -4.94 4.01
N PHE A 285 -32.24 -5.63 3.75
CA PHE A 285 -32.26 -6.94 3.09
C PHE A 285 -31.46 -8.05 3.80
N GLY A 286 -31.21 -7.93 5.11
CA GLY A 286 -30.36 -8.87 5.87
C GLY A 286 -28.85 -8.65 5.65
N LEU A 287 -28.46 -7.51 5.06
CA LEU A 287 -27.07 -7.15 4.74
C LEU A 287 -26.50 -6.11 5.72
N GLU A 288 -26.97 -6.07 6.97
CA GLU A 288 -26.69 -4.98 7.90
C GLU A 288 -25.21 -4.89 8.27
N HIS A 289 -24.62 -6.03 8.64
CA HIS A 289 -23.20 -6.12 8.96
C HIS A 289 -22.34 -5.83 7.73
N TRP A 290 -22.78 -6.27 6.55
CA TRP A 290 -22.11 -5.97 5.30
C TRP A 290 -22.07 -4.46 5.00
N ASN A 291 -23.20 -3.77 5.18
CA ASN A 291 -23.30 -2.32 5.03
C ASN A 291 -22.48 -1.55 6.05
N GLN A 292 -22.44 -2.03 7.30
CA GLN A 292 -21.59 -1.45 8.33
C GLN A 292 -20.11 -1.51 7.94
N VAL A 293 -19.66 -2.63 7.38
CA VAL A 293 -18.28 -2.77 6.89
C VAL A 293 -18.00 -1.81 5.73
N LEU A 294 -18.92 -1.72 4.76
CA LEU A 294 -18.80 -0.76 3.66
C LEU A 294 -18.70 0.69 4.17
N ASN A 295 -19.55 1.08 5.12
CA ASN A 295 -19.51 2.42 5.70
C ASN A 295 -18.16 2.72 6.36
N ASN A 296 -17.67 1.80 7.19
CA ASN A 296 -16.40 1.98 7.88
C ASN A 296 -15.23 2.09 6.90
N ILE A 297 -15.26 1.36 5.78
CA ILE A 297 -14.25 1.48 4.73
C ILE A 297 -14.22 2.89 4.16
N TYR A 298 -15.37 3.51 3.86
CA TYR A 298 -15.38 4.88 3.33
C TYR A 298 -14.80 5.89 4.31
N TRP A 299 -15.09 5.78 5.60
CA TRP A 299 -14.47 6.63 6.63
C TRP A 299 -12.96 6.47 6.69
N VAL A 300 -12.46 5.24 6.62
CA VAL A 300 -11.02 4.99 6.68
C VAL A 300 -10.34 5.42 5.36
N LEU A 301 -10.99 5.23 4.21
CA LEU A 301 -10.52 5.74 2.93
C LEU A 301 -10.45 7.27 2.93
N SER A 302 -11.41 7.98 3.53
CA SER A 302 -11.33 9.43 3.70
C SER A 302 -10.04 9.84 4.41
N LEU A 303 -9.69 9.18 5.51
CA LEU A 303 -8.44 9.46 6.23
C LEU A 303 -7.20 9.12 5.39
N ALA A 304 -7.23 8.00 4.67
CA ALA A 304 -6.13 7.56 3.81
C ALA A 304 -5.86 8.54 2.66
N LEU A 305 -6.90 9.20 2.12
CA LEU A 305 -6.81 10.16 1.03
C LEU A 305 -6.15 11.49 1.43
N ILE A 306 -6.00 11.78 2.73
CA ILE A 306 -5.34 13.01 3.20
C ILE A 306 -3.85 13.01 2.80
N ALA A 307 -3.17 11.88 2.94
CA ALA A 307 -1.74 11.77 2.62
C ALA A 307 -1.41 12.07 1.15
N PRO A 308 -2.08 11.48 0.13
CA PRO A 308 -1.81 11.82 -1.27
C PRO A 308 -2.20 13.27 -1.60
N ILE A 309 -3.24 13.84 -0.97
CA ILE A 309 -3.58 15.27 -1.13
C ILE A 309 -2.45 16.16 -0.59
N ALA A 310 -2.00 15.91 0.64
CA ALA A 310 -0.89 16.65 1.23
C ALA A 310 0.38 16.54 0.39
N SER A 311 0.70 15.33 -0.08
CA SER A 311 1.83 15.07 -0.97
C SER A 311 1.73 15.81 -2.32
N ARG A 312 0.53 15.96 -2.88
CA ARG A 312 0.32 16.72 -4.13
C ARG A 312 0.38 18.23 -3.90
N LEU A 313 -0.13 18.71 -2.76
CA LEU A 313 -0.08 20.13 -2.40
C LEU A 313 1.34 20.60 -2.05
N SER A 314 2.17 19.72 -1.50
CA SER A 314 3.56 20.03 -1.13
C SER A 314 4.54 20.05 -2.30
N GLN A 315 4.10 19.74 -3.52
CA GLN A 315 4.97 19.74 -4.69
C GLN A 315 5.27 21.16 -5.17
N ILE A 316 6.55 21.39 -5.45
CA ILE A 316 7.07 22.64 -6.01
C ILE A 316 6.47 22.90 -7.40
N ASN A 317 6.32 21.85 -8.23
CA ASN A 317 5.72 21.94 -9.56
C ASN A 317 4.49 21.00 -9.68
N PRO A 318 3.26 21.51 -9.51
CA PRO A 318 2.04 20.70 -9.52
C PRO A 318 1.62 20.21 -10.92
N ASP A 319 2.19 20.79 -11.98
CA ASP A 319 1.91 20.45 -13.37
C ASP A 319 2.70 19.23 -13.89
N ASP A 320 3.69 18.77 -13.12
CA ASP A 320 4.48 17.56 -13.42
C ASP A 320 4.28 16.52 -12.31
N PRO A 321 3.12 15.82 -12.29
CA PRO A 321 2.86 14.82 -11.28
C PRO A 321 3.81 13.64 -11.44
N SER A 322 4.34 13.15 -10.31
CA SER A 322 5.10 11.89 -10.31
C SER A 322 4.23 10.74 -10.84
N LYS A 323 4.83 9.74 -11.50
CA LYS A 323 4.12 8.54 -11.98
C LYS A 323 3.30 7.85 -10.89
N GLY A 324 3.77 7.87 -9.65
CA GLY A 324 3.02 7.35 -8.50
C GLY A 324 1.70 8.09 -8.28
N GLN A 325 1.68 9.41 -8.43
CA GLN A 325 0.45 10.21 -8.33
C GLN A 325 -0.47 10.02 -9.53
N GLU A 326 0.08 9.89 -10.75
CA GLU A 326 -0.71 9.54 -11.93
C GLU A 326 -1.45 8.21 -11.72
N LEU A 327 -0.75 7.19 -11.24
CA LEU A 327 -1.35 5.90 -10.93
C LEU A 327 -2.39 6.01 -9.82
N ILE A 328 -2.08 6.72 -8.73
CA ILE A 328 -3.04 6.95 -7.64
C ILE A 328 -4.30 7.67 -8.15
N SER A 329 -4.17 8.59 -9.11
CA SER A 329 -5.30 9.30 -9.71
C SER A 329 -6.26 8.38 -10.48
N VAL A 330 -5.75 7.28 -11.05
CA VAL A 330 -6.57 6.24 -11.70
C VAL A 330 -7.19 5.29 -10.66
N TRP A 331 -6.43 4.91 -9.63
CA TRP A 331 -6.88 3.92 -8.64
C TRP A 331 -7.87 4.47 -7.62
N ILE A 332 -7.81 5.75 -7.23
CA ILE A 332 -8.73 6.36 -6.26
C ILE A 332 -10.20 6.26 -6.72
N PRO A 333 -10.57 6.64 -7.96
CA PRO A 333 -11.93 6.44 -8.46
C PRO A 333 -12.37 4.98 -8.41
N ILE A 334 -11.51 4.05 -8.79
CA ILE A 334 -11.80 2.60 -8.75
C ILE A 334 -12.06 2.16 -7.30
N LEU A 335 -11.22 2.58 -6.36
CA LEU A 335 -11.35 2.28 -4.93
C LEU A 335 -12.68 2.75 -4.35
N LEU A 336 -13.15 3.93 -4.76
CA LEU A 336 -14.39 4.51 -4.24
C LEU A 336 -15.63 3.93 -4.92
N LEU A 337 -15.56 3.69 -6.23
CA LEU A 337 -16.71 3.25 -7.02
C LEU A 337 -16.95 1.74 -6.94
N THR A 338 -15.91 0.91 -6.96
CA THR A 338 -16.06 -0.55 -7.02
C THR A 338 -16.88 -1.12 -5.85
N PRO A 339 -16.60 -0.78 -4.57
CA PRO A 339 -17.41 -1.29 -3.46
C PRO A 339 -18.88 -0.90 -3.58
N MET A 340 -19.18 0.27 -4.12
CA MET A 340 -20.56 0.74 -4.27
C MET A 340 -21.28 0.05 -5.45
N ILE A 341 -20.67 0.09 -6.64
CA ILE A 341 -21.25 -0.45 -7.87
C ILE A 341 -21.46 -1.95 -7.73
N ALA A 342 -20.44 -2.69 -7.28
CA ALA A 342 -20.55 -4.15 -7.14
C ALA A 342 -21.71 -4.53 -6.21
N ASN A 343 -21.90 -3.81 -5.11
CA ASN A 343 -22.99 -4.08 -4.16
C ASN A 343 -24.37 -3.73 -4.70
N ILE A 344 -24.52 -2.61 -5.40
CA ILE A 344 -25.79 -2.24 -6.05
C ILE A 344 -26.15 -3.27 -7.13
N THR A 345 -25.19 -3.62 -7.99
CA THR A 345 -25.37 -4.63 -9.04
C THR A 345 -25.75 -5.98 -8.45
N ALA A 346 -25.06 -6.43 -7.39
CA ALA A 346 -25.39 -7.66 -6.68
C ALA A 346 -26.85 -7.65 -6.22
N ARG A 347 -27.27 -6.60 -5.51
CA ARG A 347 -28.64 -6.49 -5.00
C ARG A 347 -29.67 -6.49 -6.11
N GLN A 348 -29.46 -5.69 -7.15
CA GLN A 348 -30.37 -5.62 -8.29
C GLN A 348 -30.55 -6.98 -8.97
N ALA A 349 -29.48 -7.78 -9.08
CA ALA A 349 -29.56 -9.14 -9.63
C ALA A 349 -30.43 -10.08 -8.78
N HIS A 350 -30.54 -9.85 -7.47
CA HIS A 350 -31.33 -10.69 -6.55
C HIS A 350 -32.77 -10.20 -6.32
N LEU A 351 -33.09 -8.93 -6.59
CA LEU A 351 -34.43 -8.37 -6.37
C LEU A 351 -35.57 -9.13 -7.08
N PRO A 352 -35.45 -9.58 -8.35
CA PRO A 352 -36.54 -10.29 -9.02
C PRO A 352 -36.95 -11.57 -8.29
N ALA A 353 -35.98 -12.31 -7.74
CA ALA A 353 -36.24 -13.54 -6.99
C ALA A 353 -36.90 -13.28 -5.62
N VAL A 354 -36.64 -12.12 -5.01
CA VAL A 354 -37.31 -11.66 -3.78
C VAL A 354 -38.77 -11.33 -4.08
N TRP A 355 -39.01 -10.56 -5.15
CA TRP A 355 -40.35 -10.19 -5.56
C TRP A 355 -41.21 -11.41 -5.90
N GLN A 356 -40.67 -12.37 -6.67
CA GLN A 356 -41.37 -13.61 -6.97
C GLN A 356 -41.80 -14.35 -5.70
N ARG A 357 -40.92 -14.43 -4.69
CA ARG A 357 -41.25 -15.08 -3.41
C ARG A 357 -42.36 -14.38 -2.65
N LEU A 358 -42.36 -13.05 -2.62
CA LEU A 358 -43.41 -12.26 -1.97
C LEU A 358 -44.77 -12.46 -2.64
N VAL A 359 -44.81 -12.60 -3.96
CA VAL A 359 -46.05 -12.87 -4.69
C VAL A 359 -46.55 -14.30 -4.47
N THR A 360 -45.64 -15.27 -4.30
CA THR A 360 -46.02 -16.68 -4.10
C THR A 360 -46.36 -17.03 -2.66
N ASP A 361 -45.68 -16.43 -1.69
CA ASP A 361 -45.83 -16.74 -0.26
C ASP A 361 -46.71 -15.70 0.43
N LYS A 362 -47.96 -16.07 0.68
CA LYS A 362 -48.97 -15.20 1.32
C LYS A 362 -48.65 -14.85 2.77
N SER A 363 -47.67 -15.51 3.41
CA SER A 363 -47.25 -15.20 4.78
C SER A 363 -46.33 -13.97 4.85
N LEU A 364 -45.75 -13.57 3.72
CA LEU A 364 -44.84 -12.44 3.63
C LEU A 364 -45.60 -11.16 3.29
N ASP A 365 -45.28 -10.08 4.00
CA ASP A 365 -45.87 -8.76 3.78
C ASP A 365 -45.15 -8.04 2.62
N PRO A 366 -45.83 -7.77 1.48
CA PRO A 366 -45.23 -7.09 0.32
C PRO A 366 -44.91 -5.62 0.59
N THR A 367 -45.57 -4.97 1.56
CA THR A 367 -45.32 -3.55 1.84
C THR A 367 -43.91 -3.33 2.38
N LYS A 368 -43.43 -4.24 3.22
CA LYS A 368 -42.08 -4.22 3.78
C LYS A 368 -40.97 -4.30 2.75
N TYR A 369 -41.23 -4.90 1.57
CA TYR A 369 -40.26 -4.91 0.46
C TYR A 369 -39.97 -3.50 -0.04
N HIS A 370 -40.99 -2.66 -0.18
CA HIS A 370 -40.83 -1.27 -0.64
C HIS A 370 -40.16 -0.39 0.41
N GLU A 371 -40.17 -0.78 1.67
CA GLU A 371 -39.44 -0.09 2.73
C GLU A 371 -37.94 -0.42 2.76
N GLN A 372 -37.51 -1.49 2.07
CA GLN A 372 -36.12 -1.91 2.07
C GLN A 372 -35.24 -0.95 1.24
N ARG A 373 -34.04 -0.68 1.76
CA ARG A 373 -33.08 0.21 1.12
C ARG A 373 -32.20 -0.56 0.14
N LEU A 374 -32.26 -0.17 -1.13
CA LEU A 374 -31.36 -0.71 -2.14
C LEU A 374 -29.92 -0.19 -1.96
N TRP A 375 -29.78 1.07 -1.56
CA TRP A 375 -28.48 1.70 -1.38
C TRP A 375 -27.84 1.28 -0.05
N PRO A 376 -26.60 0.75 -0.06
CA PRO A 376 -25.96 0.18 1.12
C PRO A 376 -25.71 1.19 2.25
N LEU A 377 -25.76 2.49 1.96
CA LEU A 377 -25.35 3.55 2.88
C LEU A 377 -26.47 4.56 3.17
N ASP A 378 -27.71 4.19 2.84
CA ASP A 378 -28.88 5.06 3.01
C ASP A 378 -29.49 4.99 4.43
N ARG A 379 -28.87 4.23 5.34
CA ARG A 379 -29.41 3.99 6.69
C ARG A 379 -29.48 5.24 7.54
N ASN A 380 -28.38 5.99 7.63
CA ASN A 380 -28.24 7.15 8.50
C ASN A 380 -27.34 8.22 7.87
N TRP A 381 -27.43 9.45 8.38
CA TRP A 381 -26.65 10.58 7.87
C TRP A 381 -25.14 10.35 7.99
N SER A 382 -24.69 9.69 9.05
CA SER A 382 -23.28 9.32 9.26
C SER A 382 -22.73 8.44 8.13
N SER A 383 -23.53 7.52 7.57
CA SER A 383 -23.13 6.67 6.46
C SER A 383 -22.98 7.43 5.15
N LYS A 384 -23.86 8.40 4.91
CA LYS A 384 -23.78 9.29 3.75
C LYS A 384 -22.57 10.22 3.86
N LEU A 385 -22.30 10.73 5.06
CA LEU A 385 -21.21 11.67 5.31
C LEU A 385 -19.83 11.06 4.99
N GLY A 386 -19.58 9.81 5.38
CA GLY A 386 -18.30 9.15 5.06
C GLY A 386 -18.02 9.07 3.56
N ILE A 387 -19.03 8.74 2.75
CA ILE A 387 -18.91 8.74 1.29
C ILE A 387 -18.69 10.16 0.78
N ILE A 388 -19.51 11.12 1.21
CA ILE A 388 -19.42 12.51 0.76
C ILE A 388 -18.02 13.07 1.02
N VAL A 389 -17.47 12.81 2.20
CA VAL A 389 -16.09 13.21 2.56
C VAL A 389 -15.07 12.49 1.69
N ALA A 390 -15.19 11.17 1.49
CA ALA A 390 -14.26 10.42 0.63
C ALA A 390 -14.26 10.93 -0.83
N PHE A 391 -15.44 11.18 -1.40
CA PHE A 391 -15.59 11.74 -2.74
C PHE A 391 -15.12 13.19 -2.81
N ALA A 392 -15.40 14.02 -1.80
CA ALA A 392 -14.91 15.40 -1.76
C ALA A 392 -13.37 15.45 -1.73
N LEU A 393 -12.73 14.58 -0.92
CA LEU A 393 -11.29 14.46 -0.86
C LEU A 393 -10.70 13.91 -2.16
N ALA A 394 -11.32 12.91 -2.78
CA ALA A 394 -10.90 12.42 -4.10
C ALA A 394 -11.03 13.50 -5.19
N SER A 395 -12.14 14.24 -5.20
CA SER A 395 -12.33 15.38 -6.11
C SER A 395 -11.32 16.48 -5.85
N ALA A 396 -10.99 16.77 -4.59
CA ALA A 396 -9.92 17.71 -4.25
C ALA A 396 -8.57 17.21 -4.77
N PHE A 397 -8.24 15.93 -4.56
CA PHE A 397 -7.00 15.32 -5.07
C PHE A 397 -6.89 15.38 -6.60
N LEU A 398 -7.96 15.03 -7.31
CA LEU A 398 -7.99 15.04 -8.78
C LEU A 398 -8.04 16.47 -9.33
N GLY A 399 -8.74 17.36 -8.64
CA GLY A 399 -8.99 18.76 -8.99
C GLY A 399 -7.95 19.75 -8.47
N VAL A 400 -6.86 19.33 -7.81
CA VAL A 400 -5.77 20.24 -7.39
C VAL A 400 -5.25 21.08 -8.56
N LYS A 401 -5.28 20.52 -9.78
CA LYS A 401 -4.93 21.25 -11.01
C LYS A 401 -5.87 22.42 -11.29
N ILE A 402 -7.18 22.23 -11.08
CA ILE A 402 -8.22 23.24 -11.32
C ILE A 402 -8.22 24.32 -10.22
N ILE A 403 -7.96 23.94 -8.96
CA ILE A 403 -8.01 24.87 -7.82
C ILE A 403 -6.88 25.92 -7.89
N LYS A 404 -5.69 25.54 -8.39
CA LYS A 404 -4.55 26.48 -8.57
C LYS A 404 -4.64 27.35 -9.83
N GLU A 405 -5.54 27.08 -10.77
CA GLU A 405 -5.81 27.97 -11.92
C GLU A 405 -6.86 29.04 -11.59
N ILE A 406 -7.63 28.84 -10.51
CA ILE A 406 -8.69 29.76 -10.05
C ILE A 406 -8.18 30.73 -8.97
N VAL A 407 -7.15 30.34 -8.21
CA VAL A 407 -6.46 31.17 -7.20
C VAL A 407 -5.18 31.69 -7.80
#